data_AF-A0A256ZUX4-F1
#
_entry.id   AF-A0A256ZUX4-F1
#
_cell.length_a   1.000
_cell.length_b   1.000
_cell.length_c   1.000
_cell.angle_alpha   90.00
_cell.angle_beta   90.00
_cell.angle_gamma   90.00
#
_symmetry.space_group_name_H-M   'P 1'
#
loop_
_entity.id
_entity.type
_entity.pdbx_description
1 polymer ?
#
loop_
_entity_poly.entity_id
_entity_poly.type
_entity_poly.pdbx_seq_one_letter_code
_entity_poly.pdbx_strand_id
1 'polypeptide(L)'
;MELKKVFDGSNWCIYYLKIDDFVPDLHGLGEVLEKLSSIGKIVAIIPNIGLTKTSIFFGTSFQGVKGLAIVLEKRKVFEKPPTEV
;
A
#
# COMPACT_ATOMS: atom_id res chain seq x y z
N MET A 1 -10.85 -5.54 2.71
CA MET A 1 -9.47 -4.99 2.63
C MET A 1 -8.95 -4.56 3.99
N GLU A 2 -7.67 -4.77 4.26
CA GLU A 2 -7.02 -4.41 5.54
C GLU A 2 -5.66 -3.74 5.23
N LEU A 3 -5.47 -2.51 5.73
CA LEU A 3 -4.23 -1.75 5.54
C LEU A 3 -3.36 -1.80 6.80
N LYS A 4 -2.12 -2.21 6.66
CA LYS A 4 -1.15 -2.28 7.75
C LYS A 4 0.12 -1.52 7.39
N LYS A 5 0.58 -0.60 8.26
CA LYS A 5 1.93 -0.03 8.15
C LYS A 5 2.94 -1.10 8.56
N VAL A 6 3.86 -1.47 7.67
CA VAL A 6 4.85 -2.53 7.92
C VAL A 6 6.27 -1.98 8.07
N PHE A 7 6.53 -0.76 7.59
CA PHE A 7 7.79 -0.06 7.80
C PHE A 7 7.55 1.46 7.92
N ASP A 8 8.28 2.10 8.84
CA ASP A 8 8.23 3.53 9.11
C ASP A 8 9.66 4.06 9.35
N GLY A 9 10.29 4.56 8.30
CA GLY A 9 11.63 5.15 8.35
C GLY A 9 11.60 6.68 8.32
N SER A 10 12.77 7.32 8.35
CA SER A 10 12.88 8.79 8.31
C SER A 10 12.30 9.39 7.02
N ASN A 11 12.60 8.78 5.87
CA ASN A 11 12.18 9.26 4.54
C ASN A 11 11.11 8.37 3.87
N TRP A 12 10.99 7.12 4.30
CA TRP A 12 10.20 6.10 3.60
C TRP A 12 9.18 5.44 4.52
N CYS A 13 7.99 5.18 3.98
CA CYS A 13 6.97 4.34 4.61
C CYS A 13 6.60 3.19 3.66
N ILE A 14 6.33 2.01 4.23
CA ILE A 14 5.76 0.90 3.47
C ILE A 14 4.50 0.43 4.18
N TYR A 15 3.42 0.31 3.42
CA TYR A 15 2.16 -0.27 3.86
C TYR A 15 1.89 -1.55 3.09
N TYR A 16 1.31 -2.53 3.76
CA TYR A 16 0.76 -3.73 3.14
C TYR A 16 -0.77 -3.63 3.16
N LEU A 17 -1.38 -3.71 1.99
CA LEU A 17 -2.83 -3.75 1.81
C LEU A 17 -3.23 -5.17 1.44
N LYS A 18 -3.91 -5.85 2.34
CA LYS A 18 -4.50 -7.16 2.06
C LYS A 18 -5.77 -6.97 1.22
N ILE A 19 -5.86 -7.74 0.14
CA ILE A 19 -7.01 -7.80 -0.75
C ILE A 19 -7.53 -9.23 -0.82
N ASP A 20 -8.80 -9.39 -1.09
CA ASP A 20 -9.47 -10.68 -1.19
C ASP A 20 -9.79 -11.00 -2.67
N ASP A 21 -10.34 -10.04 -3.42
CA ASP A 21 -10.65 -10.17 -4.85
C ASP A 21 -10.12 -8.96 -5.64
N PHE A 22 -9.19 -9.20 -6.56
CA PHE A 22 -8.41 -8.11 -7.18
C PHE A 22 -9.26 -7.04 -7.85
N VAL A 23 -10.18 -7.41 -8.75
CA VAL A 23 -10.99 -6.44 -9.51
C VAL A 23 -11.99 -5.69 -8.63
N PRO A 24 -12.81 -6.35 -7.79
CA PRO A 24 -13.70 -5.66 -6.84
C PRO A 24 -12.97 -4.73 -5.86
N ASP A 25 -11.77 -5.10 -5.40
CA ASP A 25 -11.02 -4.35 -4.40
C ASP A 25 -10.29 -3.11 -4.98
N LEU A 26 -10.28 -2.91 -6.31
CA LEU A 26 -9.63 -1.74 -6.92
C LEU A 26 -10.21 -0.41 -6.44
N HIS A 27 -11.52 -0.35 -6.17
CA HIS A 27 -12.14 0.85 -5.63
C HIS A 27 -11.59 1.19 -4.24
N GLY A 28 -11.51 0.20 -3.35
CA GLY A 28 -10.95 0.40 -2.01
C GLY A 28 -9.44 0.67 -2.03
N LEU A 29 -8.70 0.17 -3.02
CA LEU A 29 -7.32 0.60 -3.26
C LEU A 29 -7.27 2.11 -3.53
N GLY A 30 -8.13 2.64 -4.39
CA GLY A 30 -8.22 4.09 -4.66
C GLY A 30 -8.39 4.92 -3.38
N GLU A 31 -9.32 4.53 -2.52
CA GLU A 31 -9.55 5.20 -1.23
C GLU A 31 -8.32 5.16 -0.31
N VAL A 32 -7.58 4.04 -0.32
CA VAL A 32 -6.33 3.90 0.44
C VAL A 32 -5.25 4.84 -0.11
N LEU A 33 -5.12 4.95 -1.43
CA LEU A 33 -4.14 5.84 -2.06
C LEU A 33 -4.44 7.31 -1.73
N GLU A 34 -5.71 7.72 -1.76
CA GLU A 34 -6.13 9.07 -1.34
C GLU A 34 -5.74 9.35 0.11
N LYS A 35 -6.04 8.42 1.04
CA LYS A 35 -5.66 8.57 2.46
C LYS A 35 -4.15 8.70 2.63
N LEU A 36 -3.37 7.87 1.95
CA LEU A 36 -1.91 7.83 2.08
C LEU A 36 -1.21 9.02 1.40
N SER A 37 -1.86 9.64 0.41
CA SER A 37 -1.32 10.83 -0.28
C SER A 37 -1.04 11.99 0.68
N SER A 38 -1.79 12.10 1.77
CA SER A 38 -1.61 13.12 2.81
C SER A 38 -0.27 13.01 3.55
N ILE A 39 0.30 11.79 3.62
CA ILE A 39 1.53 11.47 4.34
C ILE A 39 2.77 11.70 3.45
N GLY A 40 2.63 11.38 2.17
CA GLY A 40 3.76 11.25 1.26
C GLY A 40 3.35 11.06 -0.18
N LYS A 41 4.35 11.06 -1.06
CA LYS A 41 4.17 10.67 -2.46
C LYS A 41 4.21 9.16 -2.55
N ILE A 42 3.19 8.55 -3.16
CA ILE A 42 3.22 7.13 -3.52
C ILE A 42 4.21 6.95 -4.67
N VAL A 43 5.21 6.10 -4.47
CA VAL A 43 6.30 5.87 -5.43
C VAL A 43 6.13 4.54 -6.16
N ALA A 44 5.60 3.52 -5.47
CA ALA A 44 5.36 2.20 -6.07
C ALA A 44 4.20 1.47 -5.40
N ILE A 45 3.54 0.62 -6.18
CA ILE A 45 2.58 -0.38 -5.73
C ILE A 45 3.04 -1.73 -6.28
N ILE A 46 3.39 -2.67 -5.40
CA ILE A 46 3.99 -3.95 -5.76
C ILE A 46 3.01 -5.08 -5.39
N PRO A 47 2.51 -5.87 -6.35
CA PRO A 47 1.60 -6.95 -6.06
C PRO A 47 2.32 -8.15 -5.43
N ASN A 48 1.73 -8.69 -4.37
CA ASN A 48 2.14 -9.96 -3.77
C ASN A 48 1.40 -11.11 -4.50
N ILE A 49 2.11 -11.81 -5.38
CA ILE A 49 1.57 -12.91 -6.18
C ILE A 49 1.76 -14.25 -5.47
N GLY A 50 0.72 -15.08 -5.40
CA GLY A 50 0.84 -16.46 -4.93
C GLY A 50 -0.48 -17.23 -4.92
N LEU A 51 -0.51 -18.39 -4.24
CA LEU A 51 -1.71 -19.26 -4.15
C LEU A 51 -2.88 -18.62 -3.38
N THR A 52 -3.95 -18.21 -4.03
CA THR A 52 -5.13 -17.56 -3.41
C THR A 52 -6.16 -18.59 -2.92
N LYS A 53 -7.17 -18.15 -2.15
CA LYS A 53 -8.25 -19.05 -1.68
C LYS A 53 -9.04 -19.65 -2.83
N THR A 54 -9.23 -18.89 -3.91
CA THR A 54 -9.89 -19.35 -5.14
C THR A 54 -9.16 -20.54 -5.76
N SER A 55 -7.82 -20.57 -5.73
CA SER A 55 -7.02 -21.72 -6.19
C SER A 55 -7.28 -22.97 -5.36
N ILE A 56 -7.43 -22.82 -4.04
CA ILE A 56 -7.66 -23.93 -3.13
C ILE A 56 -9.08 -24.50 -3.32
N PHE A 57 -10.09 -23.63 -3.45
CA PHE A 57 -11.49 -24.05 -3.55
C PHE A 57 -11.83 -24.70 -4.90
N PHE A 58 -11.22 -24.26 -6.00
CA PHE A 58 -11.49 -24.79 -7.35
C PHE A 58 -10.51 -25.88 -7.80
N GLY A 59 -9.62 -26.38 -6.93
CA GLY A 59 -8.66 -27.44 -7.28
C GLY A 59 -7.72 -27.09 -8.42
N THR A 60 -7.53 -25.80 -8.71
CA THR A 60 -6.77 -25.29 -9.84
C THR A 60 -5.62 -24.41 -9.35
N SER A 61 -4.44 -24.55 -9.96
CA SER A 61 -3.20 -23.86 -9.55
C SER A 61 -3.16 -22.39 -9.96
N PHE A 62 -4.26 -21.63 -9.83
CA PHE A 62 -4.25 -20.21 -10.16
C PHE A 62 -3.46 -19.42 -9.12
N GLN A 63 -2.36 -18.81 -9.55
CA GLN A 63 -1.69 -17.76 -8.79
C GLN A 63 -2.49 -16.47 -8.93
N GLY A 64 -2.76 -15.79 -7.82
CA GLY A 64 -3.48 -14.51 -7.78
C GLY A 64 -2.81 -13.50 -6.86
N VAL A 65 -3.31 -12.26 -6.89
CA VAL A 65 -2.81 -11.17 -6.03
C VAL A 65 -3.41 -11.33 -4.63
N LYS A 66 -2.56 -11.49 -3.62
CA LYS A 66 -2.95 -11.65 -2.20
C LYS A 66 -2.97 -10.34 -1.41
N GLY A 67 -2.38 -9.32 -2.00
CA GLY A 67 -2.18 -8.04 -1.38
C GLY A 67 -1.19 -7.21 -2.17
N LEU A 68 -0.99 -5.98 -1.71
CA LEU A 68 -0.22 -4.95 -2.37
C LEU A 68 0.71 -4.31 -1.35
N ALA A 69 2.01 -4.21 -1.64
CA ALA A 69 2.90 -3.34 -0.90
C ALA A 69 2.86 -1.95 -1.54
N ILE A 70 2.53 -0.92 -0.76
CA ILE A 70 2.48 0.47 -1.17
C ILE A 70 3.68 1.19 -0.54
N VAL A 71 4.56 1.72 -1.38
CA VAL A 71 5.78 2.41 -0.97
C VAL A 71 5.58 3.91 -1.11
N LEU A 72 5.88 4.64 -0.04
CA LEU A 72 5.73 6.09 0.03
C LEU A 72 7.03 6.77 0.41
N GLU A 73 7.32 7.87 -0.28
CA GLU A 73 8.30 8.87 0.15
C GLU A 73 7.57 9.92 1.00
N LYS A 74 7.99 10.09 2.26
CA LYS A 74 7.39 11.08 3.17
C LYS A 74 7.60 12.49 2.63
N ARG A 75 6.60 13.35 2.76
CA ARG A 75 6.81 14.78 2.49
C ARG A 75 7.84 15.30 3.48
N LYS A 76 8.92 15.91 2.99
CA LYS A 76 9.80 16.69 3.84
C LYS A 76 8.99 17.86 4.39
N VAL A 77 8.77 17.87 5.70
CA VAL A 77 8.34 19.09 6.37
C VAL A 77 9.55 19.99 6.33
N PHE A 78 9.53 20.98 5.44
CA PHE A 78 10.49 22.08 5.55
C PHE A 78 10.12 22.81 6.83
N GLU A 79 10.85 22.52 7.91
CA GLU A 79 10.82 23.39 9.08
C GLU A 79 11.28 24.76 8.59
N LYS A 80 10.40 25.76 8.73
CA LYS A 80 10.77 27.14 8.47
C LYS A 80 11.98 27.42 9.34
N PRO A 81 13.12 27.90 8.78
CA PRO A 81 14.25 28.26 9.61
C PRO A 81 13.78 29.22 10.70
N PRO A 82 14.28 29.08 11.94
CA PRO A 82 13.87 29.96 13.03
C PRO A 82 14.05 31.40 12.57
N THR A 83 12.98 32.19 12.68
CA THR A 83 13.01 33.61 12.37
C THR A 83 14.11 34.25 13.23
N GLU A 84 15.18 34.74 12.60
CA GLU A 84 16.14 35.58 13.31
C GLU A 84 15.39 36.80 13.85
N VAL A 85 15.66 37.08 15.13
CA VAL A 85 14.93 37.98 16.03
C VAL A 85 15.00 39.43 15.58
#